data_AF-A0A1V2RID8-F1
#
_entry.id   AF-A0A1V2RID8-F1
#
_cell.length_a   1.000
_cell.length_b   1.000
_cell.length_c   1.000
_cell.angle_alpha   90.00
_cell.angle_beta   90.00
_cell.angle_gamma   90.00
#
_symmetry.space_group_name_H-M   'P 1'
#
loop_
_entity.id
_entity.type
_entity.pdbx_description
1 polymer ?
#
loop_
_entity_poly.entity_id
_entity_poly.type
_entity_poly.pdbx_seq_one_letter_code
_entity_poly.pdbx_strand_id
1 'polypeptide(L)'
;MAGSGAPTADEMLLRTLRNVWPALPALLFGSVAVCLASALTVLLAPGITPVSTLLAGLLVAPCAAALAEVGNALAAGREATVTGWWRGLRRLWRFGTAQGLVVAVPVAAFLAALAVWRNGGGAWVLPSLAVSGAVGVLALPALAAVLPLGAARGDLRGRRLWTCGLYLVARWPHRFLAGPALAVLGVWAAVHWTASVLLLVPGPAAVVAAAAVWTTLPDPRRPTTAP
;
A
#
# COMPACT_ATOMS: atom_id res chain seq x y z
N MET A 1 33.23 19.27 18.67
CA MET A 1 32.08 18.39 19.01
C MET A 1 30.88 18.86 18.21
N ALA A 2 30.73 18.38 16.97
CA ALA A 2 29.57 18.68 16.15
C ALA A 2 28.45 17.74 16.56
N GLY A 3 27.41 18.26 17.20
CA GLY A 3 26.21 17.50 17.49
C GLY A 3 25.64 16.97 16.18
N SER A 4 25.72 15.66 15.96
CA SER A 4 25.03 14.98 14.87
C SER A 4 23.53 15.02 15.19
N GLY A 5 22.92 16.18 14.96
CA GLY A 5 21.49 16.36 15.02
C GLY A 5 20.87 15.38 14.04
N ALA A 6 20.17 14.37 14.58
CA ALA A 6 19.41 13.46 13.74
C ALA A 6 18.41 14.31 12.91
N PRO A 7 18.24 14.00 11.61
CA PRO A 7 17.34 14.77 10.77
C PRO A 7 15.94 14.73 11.37
N THR A 8 15.33 15.89 11.53
CA THR A 8 13.95 16.02 12.02
C THR A 8 12.98 15.40 11.02
N ALA A 9 11.75 15.09 11.44
CA ALA A 9 10.72 14.56 10.54
C ALA A 9 10.52 15.46 9.31
N ASP A 10 10.61 16.78 9.50
CA ASP A 10 10.53 17.79 8.44
C ASP A 10 11.70 17.68 7.46
N GLU A 11 12.91 17.45 7.94
CA GLU A 11 14.10 17.30 7.09
C GLU A 11 14.02 16.04 6.23
N MET A 12 13.51 14.94 6.79
CA MET A 12 13.30 13.71 6.01
C MET A 12 12.19 13.90 4.96
N LEU A 13 11.15 14.66 5.27
CA LEU A 13 10.06 14.97 4.34
C LEU A 13 10.55 15.88 3.20
N LEU A 14 11.30 16.95 3.52
CA LEU A 14 11.93 17.82 2.54
C LEU A 14 12.91 17.07 1.63
N ARG A 15 13.71 16.17 2.21
CA ARG A 15 14.64 15.32 1.44
C ARG A 15 13.88 14.39 0.50
N THR A 16 12.78 13.78 0.97
CA THR A 16 11.92 12.94 0.14
C THR A 16 11.34 13.75 -1.01
N LEU A 17 10.77 14.94 -0.75
CA LEU A 17 10.22 15.82 -1.79
C LEU A 17 11.26 16.25 -2.82
N ARG A 18 12.48 16.58 -2.39
CA ARG A 18 13.56 16.94 -3.31
C ARG A 18 13.96 15.77 -4.21
N ASN A 19 13.95 14.56 -3.68
CA ASN A 19 14.31 13.35 -4.42
C ASN A 19 13.16 12.84 -5.32
N VAL A 20 11.92 13.30 -5.11
CA VAL A 20 10.78 12.91 -5.96
C VAL A 20 10.99 13.34 -7.41
N TRP A 21 11.60 14.51 -7.66
CA TRP A 21 11.81 15.02 -9.02
C TRP A 21 12.62 14.02 -9.87
N PRO A 22 13.86 13.64 -9.53
CA PRO A 22 14.62 12.68 -10.35
C PRO A 22 13.95 11.30 -10.46
N ALA A 23 13.07 10.93 -9.52
CA ALA A 23 12.33 9.66 -9.54
C ALA A 23 10.99 9.69 -10.28
N LEU A 24 10.55 10.85 -10.80
CA LEU A 24 9.28 10.99 -11.53
C LEU A 24 9.07 9.93 -12.62
N PRO A 25 10.07 9.61 -13.47
CA PRO A 25 9.91 8.59 -14.50
C PRO A 25 9.59 7.21 -13.92
N ALA A 26 10.23 6.83 -12.82
CA ALA A 26 9.98 5.54 -12.16
C ALA A 26 8.61 5.51 -11.49
N LEU A 27 8.19 6.61 -10.86
CA LEU A 27 6.86 6.74 -10.24
C LEU A 27 5.74 6.72 -11.28
N LEU A 28 5.90 7.43 -12.40
CA LEU A 28 4.95 7.43 -13.50
C LEU A 28 4.83 6.04 -14.13
N PHE A 29 5.97 5.40 -14.41
CA PHE A 29 5.97 4.04 -14.97
C PHE A 29 5.28 3.04 -14.05
N GLY A 30 5.59 3.08 -12.74
CA GLY A 30 4.92 2.21 -11.77
C GLY A 30 3.43 2.51 -11.63
N SER A 31 3.02 3.78 -11.75
CA SER A 31 1.60 4.16 -11.72
C SER A 31 0.85 3.68 -12.95
N VAL A 32 1.44 3.82 -14.14
CA VAL A 32 0.92 3.25 -15.39
C VAL A 32 0.77 1.73 -15.25
N ALA A 33 1.76 1.04 -14.69
CA ALA A 33 1.68 -0.40 -14.47
C ALA A 33 0.55 -0.80 -13.50
N VAL A 34 0.36 -0.06 -12.40
CA VAL A 34 -0.76 -0.27 -11.47
C VAL A 34 -2.11 -0.02 -12.15
N CYS A 35 -2.23 1.04 -12.94
CA CYS A 35 -3.44 1.34 -13.68
C CYS A 35 -3.73 0.29 -14.76
N LEU A 36 -2.71 -0.20 -15.47
CA LEU A 36 -2.85 -1.24 -16.49
C LEU A 36 -3.26 -2.57 -15.83
N ALA A 37 -2.64 -2.94 -14.71
CA ALA A 37 -3.05 -4.10 -13.91
C ALA A 37 -4.51 -3.96 -13.45
N SER A 38 -4.90 -2.77 -12.98
CA SER A 38 -6.28 -2.50 -12.56
C SER A 38 -7.27 -2.56 -13.73
N ALA A 39 -6.94 -1.95 -14.88
CA ALA A 39 -7.76 -2.01 -16.09
C ALA A 39 -7.92 -3.46 -16.58
N LEU A 40 -6.85 -4.25 -16.56
CA LEU A 40 -6.89 -5.67 -16.91
C LEU A 40 -7.84 -6.45 -15.99
N THR A 41 -7.88 -6.12 -14.69
CA THR A 41 -8.82 -6.79 -13.76
C THR A 41 -10.28 -6.48 -14.11
N VAL A 42 -10.58 -5.24 -14.48
CA VAL A 42 -11.92 -4.81 -14.90
C VAL A 42 -12.33 -5.44 -16.23
N LEU A 43 -11.39 -5.58 -17.17
CA LEU A 43 -11.63 -6.24 -18.46
C LEU A 43 -11.88 -7.74 -18.31
N LEU A 44 -11.13 -8.43 -17.44
CA LEU A 44 -11.25 -9.88 -17.23
C LEU A 44 -12.47 -10.26 -16.39
N ALA A 45 -12.84 -9.44 -15.41
CA ALA A 45 -13.98 -9.69 -14.52
C ALA A 45 -14.74 -8.38 -14.28
N PRO A 46 -15.63 -7.98 -15.22
CA PRO A 46 -16.37 -6.73 -15.09
C PRO A 46 -17.28 -6.75 -13.86
N GLY A 47 -17.24 -5.65 -13.11
CA GLY A 47 -18.05 -5.45 -11.91
C GLY A 47 -17.34 -5.78 -10.59
N ILE A 48 -18.05 -5.53 -9.49
CA ILE A 48 -17.56 -5.77 -8.12
C ILE A 48 -17.94 -7.21 -7.75
N THR A 49 -17.07 -8.16 -8.11
CA THR A 49 -17.27 -9.59 -7.87
C THR A 49 -16.14 -10.14 -6.99
N PRO A 50 -16.35 -11.27 -6.28
CA PRO A 50 -15.28 -11.92 -5.54
C PRO A 50 -14.06 -12.23 -6.44
N VAL A 51 -14.31 -12.64 -7.68
CA VAL A 51 -13.26 -12.94 -8.67
C VAL A 51 -12.46 -11.69 -9.03
N SER A 52 -13.12 -10.55 -9.28
CA SER A 52 -12.41 -9.31 -9.61
C SER A 52 -11.53 -8.83 -8.46
N THR A 53 -11.95 -9.01 -7.20
CA THR A 53 -11.12 -8.68 -6.03
C THR A 53 -9.89 -9.57 -5.87
N LEU A 54 -10.01 -10.88 -6.15
CA LEU A 54 -8.86 -11.79 -6.15
C LEU A 54 -7.89 -11.47 -7.29
N LEU A 55 -8.40 -11.20 -8.49
CA LEU A 55 -7.59 -10.77 -9.63
C LEU A 55 -6.88 -9.45 -9.33
N ALA A 56 -7.57 -8.48 -8.71
CA ALA A 56 -6.95 -7.21 -8.30
C ALA A 56 -5.83 -7.44 -7.29
N GLY A 57 -6.05 -8.27 -6.27
CA GLY A 57 -5.01 -8.64 -5.31
C GLY A 57 -3.80 -9.33 -5.98
N LEU A 58 -4.04 -10.16 -6.99
CA LEU A 58 -2.99 -10.88 -7.70
C LEU A 58 -2.17 -9.98 -8.65
N LEU A 59 -2.83 -9.06 -9.35
CA LEU A 59 -2.21 -8.23 -10.39
C LEU A 59 -1.70 -6.89 -9.85
N VAL A 60 -2.46 -6.23 -8.98
CA VAL A 60 -2.13 -4.88 -8.49
C VAL A 60 -1.11 -4.91 -7.35
N ALA A 61 -1.21 -5.87 -6.44
CA ALA A 61 -0.33 -5.94 -5.28
C ALA A 61 1.18 -6.06 -5.59
N PRO A 62 1.65 -6.87 -6.57
CA PRO A 62 3.07 -6.89 -6.90
C PRO A 62 3.56 -5.56 -7.48
N CYS A 63 2.74 -4.88 -8.30
CA CYS A 63 3.05 -3.54 -8.80
C CYS A 63 3.11 -2.50 -7.68
N ALA A 64 2.17 -2.56 -6.73
CA ALA A 64 2.16 -1.70 -5.55
C ALA A 64 3.37 -1.96 -4.63
N ALA A 65 3.80 -3.22 -4.48
CA ALA A 65 5.00 -3.57 -3.72
C ALA A 65 6.28 -2.98 -4.35
N ALA A 66 6.40 -3.03 -5.68
CA ALA A 66 7.50 -2.42 -6.41
C ALA A 66 7.51 -0.88 -6.29
N LEU A 67 6.32 -0.24 -6.31
CA LEU A 67 6.18 1.19 -6.03
C LEU A 67 6.57 1.56 -4.59
N ALA A 68 6.18 0.73 -3.61
CA ALA A 68 6.58 0.93 -2.22
C ALA A 68 8.11 0.83 -2.04
N GLU A 69 8.78 -0.05 -2.79
CA GLU A 69 10.24 -0.09 -2.85
C GLU A 69 10.86 1.20 -3.40
N VAL A 70 10.27 1.79 -4.45
CA VAL A 70 10.70 3.11 -4.96
C VAL A 70 10.52 4.18 -3.89
N GLY A 71 9.39 4.20 -3.17
CA GLY A 71 9.17 5.10 -2.04
C GLY A 71 10.22 4.92 -0.92
N ASN A 72 10.59 3.68 -0.61
CA ASN A 72 11.65 3.38 0.35
C ASN A 72 13.04 3.81 -0.15
N ALA A 73 13.33 3.67 -1.44
CA ALA A 73 14.57 4.17 -2.02
C ALA A 73 14.67 5.69 -1.91
N LEU A 74 13.58 6.41 -2.19
CA LEU A 74 13.48 7.86 -2.03
C LEU A 74 13.71 8.33 -0.59
N ALA A 75 13.04 7.67 0.37
CA ALA A 75 13.22 7.95 1.79
C ALA A 75 14.66 7.68 2.27
N ALA A 76 15.30 6.64 1.74
CA ALA A 76 16.70 6.33 1.99
C ALA A 76 17.70 7.25 1.25
N GLY A 77 17.22 8.16 0.40
CA GLY A 77 18.05 9.04 -0.42
C GLY A 77 18.81 8.32 -1.53
N ARG A 78 18.33 7.15 -1.97
CA ARG A 78 18.86 6.40 -3.13
C ARG A 78 18.16 6.84 -4.41
N GLU A 79 18.88 6.76 -5.52
CA GLU A 79 18.30 7.00 -6.85
C GLU A 79 17.26 5.93 -7.18
N ALA A 80 16.07 6.35 -7.59
CA ALA A 80 15.00 5.48 -8.04
C ALA A 80 14.87 5.54 -9.56
N THR A 81 15.23 4.45 -10.23
CA THR A 81 15.20 4.32 -11.68
C THR A 81 14.12 3.33 -12.13
N VAL A 82 13.70 3.42 -13.40
CA VAL A 82 12.74 2.48 -14.01
C VAL A 82 13.28 1.04 -13.98
N THR A 83 14.59 0.88 -14.20
CA THR A 83 15.27 -0.43 -14.08
C THR A 83 15.28 -0.94 -12.64
N GLY A 84 15.43 -0.04 -11.67
CA GLY A 84 15.26 -0.32 -10.24
C GLY A 84 13.85 -0.83 -9.93
N TRP A 85 12.81 -0.15 -10.43
CA TRP A 85 11.42 -0.58 -10.28
C TRP A 85 11.17 -1.96 -10.88
N TRP A 86 11.64 -2.22 -12.10
CA TRP A 86 11.47 -3.52 -12.76
C TRP A 86 12.16 -4.66 -12.01
N ARG A 87 13.38 -4.41 -11.51
CA ARG A 87 14.11 -5.37 -10.67
C ARG A 87 13.38 -5.62 -9.35
N GLY A 88 12.85 -4.55 -8.75
CA GLY A 88 12.01 -4.61 -7.56
C GLY A 88 10.76 -5.46 -7.76
N LEU A 89 10.04 -5.24 -8.87
CA LEU A 89 8.88 -6.05 -9.26
C LEU A 89 9.21 -7.53 -9.36
N ARG A 90 10.29 -7.90 -10.07
CA ARG A 90 10.70 -9.30 -10.20
C ARG A 90 11.08 -9.92 -8.85
N ARG A 91 11.75 -9.17 -7.98
CA ARG A 91 12.17 -9.65 -6.66
C ARG A 91 10.99 -9.79 -5.70
N LEU A 92 10.09 -8.82 -5.70
CA LEU A 92 8.99 -8.70 -4.75
C LEU A 92 7.69 -9.31 -5.27
N TRP A 93 7.62 -9.83 -6.50
CA TRP A 93 6.38 -10.37 -7.07
C TRP A 93 5.70 -11.33 -6.10
N ARG A 94 6.38 -12.40 -5.70
CA ARG A 94 5.81 -13.45 -4.82
C ARG A 94 5.38 -12.89 -3.46
N PHE A 95 6.14 -11.93 -2.95
CA PHE A 95 5.83 -11.28 -1.70
C PHE A 95 4.57 -10.41 -1.84
N GLY A 96 4.54 -9.53 -2.84
CA GLY A 96 3.41 -8.65 -3.13
C GLY A 96 2.13 -9.42 -3.40
N THR A 97 2.17 -10.50 -4.20
CA THR A 97 1.00 -11.35 -4.44
C THR A 97 0.52 -12.04 -3.18
N ALA A 98 1.43 -12.58 -2.36
CA ALA A 98 1.05 -13.19 -1.10
C ALA A 98 0.38 -12.18 -0.15
N GLN A 99 0.94 -10.98 0.00
CA GLN A 99 0.34 -9.93 0.84
C GLN A 99 -0.98 -9.41 0.27
N GLY A 100 -1.08 -9.28 -1.06
CA GLY A 100 -2.30 -8.90 -1.75
C GLY A 100 -3.42 -9.90 -1.52
N LEU A 101 -3.13 -11.21 -1.60
CA LEU A 101 -4.11 -12.27 -1.35
C LEU A 101 -4.60 -12.29 0.10
N VAL A 102 -3.74 -12.00 1.08
CA VAL A 102 -4.15 -11.90 2.49
C VAL A 102 -5.27 -10.86 2.69
N VAL A 103 -5.29 -9.78 1.90
CA VAL A 103 -6.34 -8.76 1.94
C VAL A 103 -7.49 -9.08 0.98
N ALA A 104 -7.18 -9.61 -0.20
CA ALA A 104 -8.20 -9.89 -1.22
C ALA A 104 -9.15 -11.02 -0.81
N VAL A 105 -8.66 -12.06 -0.11
CA VAL A 105 -9.50 -13.19 0.34
C VAL A 105 -10.64 -12.75 1.28
N PRO A 106 -10.40 -12.01 2.38
CA PRO A 106 -11.50 -11.56 3.25
C PRO A 106 -12.46 -10.60 2.55
N VAL A 107 -11.97 -9.75 1.63
CA VAL A 107 -12.83 -8.88 0.82
C VAL A 107 -13.68 -9.69 -0.16
N ALA A 108 -13.11 -10.69 -0.82
CA ALA A 108 -13.84 -11.61 -1.69
C ALA A 108 -14.91 -12.39 -0.92
N ALA A 109 -14.56 -12.88 0.28
CA ALA A 109 -15.49 -13.56 1.18
C ALA A 109 -16.63 -12.63 1.64
N PHE A 110 -16.33 -11.36 1.92
CA PHE A 110 -17.34 -10.34 2.23
C PHE A 110 -18.31 -10.14 1.06
N LEU A 111 -17.79 -9.98 -0.17
CA LEU A 111 -18.64 -9.82 -1.35
C LEU A 111 -19.49 -11.07 -1.63
N ALA A 112 -18.94 -12.26 -1.42
CA ALA A 112 -19.69 -13.51 -1.56
C ALA A 112 -20.81 -13.62 -0.50
N ALA A 113 -20.49 -13.34 0.77
CA ALA A 113 -21.49 -13.32 1.85
C ALA A 113 -22.58 -12.27 1.60
N LEU A 114 -22.20 -11.09 1.10
CA LEU A 114 -23.14 -10.03 0.72
C LEU A 114 -24.06 -10.49 -0.41
N ALA A 115 -23.54 -11.18 -1.44
CA ALA A 115 -24.35 -11.71 -2.52
C ALA A 115 -25.36 -12.77 -2.02
N VAL A 116 -24.92 -13.70 -1.15
CA VAL A 116 -25.80 -14.70 -0.53
C VAL A 116 -26.88 -14.02 0.32
N TRP A 117 -26.51 -13.02 1.12
CA TRP A 117 -27.47 -12.29 1.95
C TRP A 117 -28.51 -11.53 1.11
N ARG A 118 -28.09 -10.87 0.03
CA ARG A 118 -29.01 -10.16 -0.88
C ARG A 118 -30.00 -11.08 -1.58
N ASN A 119 -29.62 -12.32 -1.86
CA ASN A 119 -30.48 -13.29 -2.54
C ASN A 119 -31.37 -14.10 -1.57
N GLY A 120 -30.92 -14.35 -0.34
CA GLY A 120 -31.59 -15.25 0.60
C GLY A 120 -32.22 -14.59 1.84
N GLY A 121 -31.86 -13.34 2.17
CA GLY A 121 -32.40 -12.61 3.33
C GLY A 121 -32.08 -13.21 4.71
N GLY A 122 -31.28 -14.28 4.79
CA GLY A 122 -31.03 -15.01 6.04
C GLY A 122 -30.15 -14.24 7.02
N ALA A 123 -30.67 -13.98 8.22
CA ALA A 123 -29.93 -13.29 9.29
C ALA A 123 -28.66 -14.04 9.75
N TRP A 124 -28.56 -15.35 9.49
CA TRP A 124 -27.39 -16.18 9.82
C TRP A 124 -26.11 -15.79 9.05
N VAL A 125 -26.23 -15.05 7.93
CA VAL A 125 -25.08 -14.59 7.14
C VAL A 125 -24.44 -13.32 7.71
N LEU A 126 -25.18 -12.55 8.51
CA LEU A 126 -24.73 -11.29 9.11
C LEU A 126 -23.42 -11.38 9.91
N PRO A 127 -23.18 -12.39 10.79
CA PRO A 127 -21.91 -12.48 11.50
C PRO A 127 -20.72 -12.71 10.55
N SER A 128 -20.87 -13.55 9.52
CA SER A 128 -19.81 -13.76 8.53
C SER A 128 -19.53 -12.48 7.73
N LEU A 129 -20.57 -11.71 7.39
CA LEU A 129 -20.47 -10.44 6.70
C LEU A 129 -19.77 -9.39 7.57
N ALA A 130 -20.12 -9.30 8.85
CA ALA A 130 -19.50 -8.38 9.79
C ALA A 130 -18.01 -8.71 10.02
N VAL A 131 -17.67 -9.99 10.22
CA VAL A 131 -16.28 -10.42 10.45
C VAL A 131 -15.42 -10.20 9.20
N SER A 132 -15.88 -10.65 8.03
CA SER A 132 -15.14 -10.48 6.78
C SER A 132 -14.95 -9.00 6.41
N GLY A 133 -15.98 -8.17 6.60
CA GLY A 133 -15.91 -6.72 6.43
C GLY A 133 -14.93 -6.06 7.40
N ALA A 134 -15.00 -6.36 8.70
CA ALA A 134 -14.08 -5.82 9.70
C ALA A 134 -12.61 -6.20 9.40
N VAL A 135 -12.37 -7.46 9.03
CA VAL A 135 -11.05 -7.92 8.62
C VAL A 135 -10.56 -7.18 7.37
N GLY A 136 -11.41 -6.99 6.36
CA GLY A 136 -11.06 -6.24 5.15
C GLY A 136 -10.72 -4.77 5.43
N VAL A 137 -11.52 -4.10 6.24
CA VAL A 137 -11.32 -2.69 6.63
C VAL A 137 -10.03 -2.50 7.43
N LEU A 138 -9.66 -3.47 8.28
CA LEU A 138 -8.39 -3.42 9.03
C LEU A 138 -7.19 -3.86 8.19
N ALA A 139 -7.37 -4.81 7.27
CA ALA A 139 -6.30 -5.35 6.44
C ALA A 139 -5.83 -4.34 5.38
N LEU A 140 -6.73 -3.52 4.83
CA LEU A 140 -6.41 -2.47 3.85
C LEU A 140 -5.35 -1.45 4.34
N PRO A 141 -5.55 -0.74 5.46
CA PRO A 141 -4.54 0.19 5.96
C PRO A 141 -3.29 -0.54 6.47
N ALA A 142 -3.43 -1.75 7.01
CA ALA A 142 -2.30 -2.58 7.39
C ALA A 142 -1.45 -2.97 6.17
N LEU A 143 -2.05 -3.25 5.00
CA LEU A 143 -1.33 -3.53 3.76
C LEU A 143 -0.47 -2.33 3.33
N ALA A 144 -0.98 -1.10 3.48
CA ALA A 144 -0.24 0.12 3.19
C ALA A 144 1.01 0.28 4.08
N ALA A 145 1.03 -0.29 5.29
CA ALA A 145 2.21 -0.37 6.15
C ALA A 145 3.09 -1.58 5.82
N VAL A 146 2.48 -2.75 5.59
CA VAL A 146 3.14 -4.04 5.39
C VAL A 146 3.98 -4.08 4.11
N LEU A 147 3.50 -3.49 3.01
CA LEU A 147 4.23 -3.45 1.74
C LEU A 147 5.56 -2.69 1.85
N PRO A 148 5.59 -1.40 2.25
CA PRO A 148 6.84 -0.68 2.43
C PRO A 148 7.71 -1.30 3.53
N LEU A 149 7.13 -1.78 4.63
CA LEU A 149 7.91 -2.34 5.73
C LEU A 149 8.57 -3.68 5.34
N GLY A 150 7.86 -4.54 4.62
CA GLY A 150 8.41 -5.80 4.10
C GLY A 150 9.40 -5.59 2.95
N ALA A 151 9.20 -4.57 2.11
CA ALA A 151 10.17 -4.19 1.08
C ALA A 151 11.47 -3.62 1.67
N ALA A 152 11.39 -2.90 2.80
CA ALA A 152 12.55 -2.34 3.49
C ALA A 152 13.26 -3.35 4.40
N ARG A 153 12.51 -4.24 5.07
CA ARG A 153 13.04 -5.20 6.06
C ARG A 153 12.69 -6.64 5.66
N GLY A 154 13.59 -7.26 4.89
CA GLY A 154 13.43 -8.65 4.44
C GLY A 154 13.36 -9.71 5.55
N ASP A 155 13.80 -9.35 6.76
CA ASP A 155 13.83 -10.22 7.95
C ASP A 155 12.45 -10.35 8.63
N LEU A 156 11.58 -9.35 8.45
CA LEU A 156 10.23 -9.38 9.00
C LEU A 156 9.29 -10.09 8.02
N ARG A 157 8.98 -11.35 8.31
CA ARG A 157 8.12 -12.19 7.45
C ARG A 157 6.88 -12.70 8.18
N GLY A 158 5.86 -13.03 7.39
CA GLY A 158 4.64 -13.71 7.84
C GLY A 158 3.92 -12.94 8.94
N ARG A 159 3.58 -13.63 10.03
CA ARG A 159 2.77 -13.09 11.12
C ARG A 159 3.40 -11.88 11.81
N ARG A 160 4.73 -11.86 11.99
CA ARG A 160 5.45 -10.75 12.64
C ARG A 160 5.32 -9.44 11.86
N LEU A 161 5.33 -9.52 10.53
CA LEU A 161 5.17 -8.38 9.65
C LEU A 161 3.78 -7.76 9.80
N TRP A 162 2.74 -8.60 9.79
CA TRP A 162 1.36 -8.16 9.98
C TRP A 162 1.10 -7.59 11.37
N THR A 163 1.61 -8.22 12.43
CA THR A 163 1.47 -7.67 13.79
C THR A 163 2.16 -6.31 13.91
N CYS A 164 3.32 -6.13 13.28
CA CYS A 164 4.02 -4.84 13.27
C CYS A 164 3.25 -3.79 12.46
N GLY A 165 2.76 -4.15 11.27
CA GLY A 165 1.93 -3.26 10.44
C GLY A 165 0.65 -2.83 11.14
N LEU A 166 -0.09 -3.78 11.73
CA LEU A 166 -1.29 -3.49 12.51
C LEU A 166 -0.99 -2.64 13.74
N TYR A 167 0.11 -2.90 14.44
CA TYR A 167 0.55 -2.07 15.57
C TYR A 167 0.86 -0.63 15.15
N LEU A 168 1.54 -0.43 14.01
CA LEU A 168 1.82 0.90 13.48
C LEU A 168 0.55 1.65 13.09
N VAL A 169 -0.39 0.96 12.42
CA VAL A 169 -1.70 1.53 12.06
C VAL A 169 -2.51 1.87 13.30
N ALA A 170 -2.57 0.99 14.30
CA ALA A 170 -3.30 1.21 15.54
C ALA A 170 -2.74 2.41 16.32
N ARG A 171 -1.41 2.58 16.32
CA ARG A 171 -0.77 3.68 17.03
C ARG A 171 -0.91 5.02 16.30
N TRP A 172 -0.93 5.03 14.96
CA TRP A 172 -0.95 6.24 14.15
C TRP A 172 -1.90 6.15 12.94
N PRO A 173 -3.22 5.98 13.18
CA PRO A 173 -4.17 5.63 12.11
C PRO A 173 -4.25 6.69 11.02
N HIS A 174 -4.17 7.97 11.39
CA HIS A 174 -4.25 9.10 10.45
C HIS A 174 -3.14 9.07 9.38
N ARG A 175 -1.93 8.60 9.73
CA ARG A 175 -0.80 8.56 8.78
C ARG A 175 -0.99 7.48 7.72
N PHE A 176 -1.53 6.34 8.11
CA PHE A 176 -1.76 5.21 7.20
C PHE A 176 -3.07 5.33 6.42
N LEU A 177 -4.04 6.10 6.91
CA LEU A 177 -5.26 6.44 6.18
C LEU A 177 -5.04 7.44 5.05
N ALA A 178 -3.96 8.23 5.09
CA ALA A 178 -3.66 9.23 4.06
C ALA A 178 -3.49 8.62 2.67
N GLY A 179 -2.79 7.48 2.54
CA GLY A 179 -2.59 6.79 1.26
C GLY A 179 -3.90 6.30 0.63
N PRO A 180 -4.71 5.49 1.34
CA PRO A 180 -6.04 5.09 0.89
C PRO A 180 -6.97 6.28 0.62
N ALA A 181 -6.96 7.31 1.45
CA ALA A 181 -7.76 8.52 1.23
C ALA A 181 -7.37 9.22 -0.08
N LEU A 182 -6.07 9.36 -0.37
CA LEU A 182 -5.58 9.89 -1.65
C LEU A 182 -6.00 9.01 -2.82
N ALA A 183 -5.97 7.69 -2.68
CA ALA A 183 -6.44 6.77 -3.72
C ALA A 183 -7.93 6.96 -3.99
N VAL A 184 -8.76 7.04 -2.95
CA VAL A 184 -10.21 7.27 -3.08
C VAL A 184 -10.50 8.64 -3.69
N LEU A 185 -9.85 9.70 -3.22
CA LEU A 185 -9.99 11.04 -3.78
C LEU A 185 -9.53 11.09 -5.24
N GLY A 186 -8.47 10.36 -5.58
CA GLY A 186 -7.99 10.22 -6.94
C GLY A 186 -8.96 9.52 -7.87
N VAL A 187 -9.56 8.41 -7.42
CA VAL A 187 -10.63 7.71 -8.15
C VAL A 187 -11.84 8.63 -8.32
N TRP A 188 -12.25 9.33 -7.26
CA TRP A 188 -13.36 10.28 -7.31
C TRP A 188 -13.08 11.41 -8.31
N ALA A 189 -11.90 12.03 -8.26
CA ALA A 189 -11.51 13.07 -9.20
C ALA A 189 -11.47 12.55 -10.64
N ALA A 190 -11.02 11.32 -10.87
CA ALA A 190 -10.97 10.74 -12.20
C ALA A 190 -12.36 10.44 -12.79
N VAL A 191 -13.33 10.09 -11.95
CA VAL A 191 -14.74 9.90 -12.37
C VAL A 191 -15.36 11.24 -12.79
N HIS A 192 -14.99 12.35 -12.13
CA HIS A 192 -15.60 13.65 -12.39
C HIS A 192 -14.87 14.51 -13.44
N TRP A 193 -13.56 14.33 -13.64
CA TRP A 193 -12.75 15.22 -14.46
C TRP A 193 -12.20 14.50 -15.70
N THR A 194 -11.13 13.73 -15.54
CA THR A 194 -10.48 12.99 -16.63
C THR A 194 -9.83 11.70 -16.11
N ALA A 195 -9.88 10.64 -16.92
CA ALA A 195 -9.24 9.36 -16.61
C ALA A 195 -7.71 9.47 -16.42
N SER A 196 -7.07 10.47 -17.03
CA SER A 196 -5.64 10.74 -16.89
C SER A 196 -5.22 11.02 -15.44
N VAL A 197 -6.14 11.49 -14.58
CA VAL A 197 -5.88 11.71 -13.15
C VAL A 197 -5.54 10.39 -12.43
N LEU A 198 -6.14 9.26 -12.85
CA LEU A 198 -5.85 7.95 -12.25
C LEU A 198 -4.38 7.55 -12.41
N LEU A 199 -3.72 7.94 -13.50
CA LEU A 199 -2.30 7.64 -13.73
C LEU A 199 -1.39 8.38 -12.76
N LEU A 200 -1.85 9.49 -12.18
CA LEU A 200 -1.05 10.31 -11.28
C LEU A 200 -1.20 9.91 -9.81
N VAL A 201 -2.20 9.10 -9.46
CA VAL A 201 -2.57 8.83 -8.06
C VAL A 201 -1.72 7.74 -7.37
N PRO A 202 -1.37 6.60 -8.01
CA PRO A 202 -0.65 5.52 -7.34
C PRO A 202 0.74 5.90 -6.83
N GLY A 203 1.49 6.69 -7.60
CA GLY A 203 2.83 7.14 -7.26
C GLY A 203 2.87 7.97 -5.97
N PRO A 204 2.15 9.11 -5.88
CA PRO A 204 2.01 9.91 -4.67
C PRO A 204 1.49 9.11 -3.48
N ALA A 205 0.49 8.25 -3.68
CA ALA A 205 -0.03 7.40 -2.60
C ALA A 205 1.06 6.46 -2.03
N ALA A 206 1.90 5.88 -2.89
CA ALA A 206 3.03 5.04 -2.47
C ALA A 206 4.11 5.84 -1.73
N VAL A 207 4.43 7.06 -2.17
CA VAL A 207 5.38 7.95 -1.49
C VAL A 207 4.87 8.34 -0.11
N VAL A 208 3.58 8.68 0.02
CA VAL A 208 2.95 9.02 1.30
C VAL A 208 2.94 7.82 2.25
N ALA A 209 2.62 6.62 1.74
CA ALA A 209 2.67 5.40 2.55
C ALA A 209 4.09 5.08 3.05
N ALA A 210 5.11 5.24 2.19
CA ALA A 210 6.50 5.08 2.58
C ALA A 210 6.91 6.13 3.62
N ALA A 211 6.59 7.40 3.41
CA ALA A 211 6.86 8.48 4.36
C ALA A 211 6.19 8.23 5.72
N ALA A 212 4.96 7.72 5.74
CA ALA A 212 4.26 7.34 6.97
C ALA A 212 5.02 6.26 7.76
N VAL A 213 5.58 5.26 7.08
CA VAL A 213 6.40 4.22 7.75
C VAL A 213 7.70 4.81 8.30
N TRP A 214 8.45 5.56 7.49
CA TRP A 214 9.75 6.08 7.93
C TRP A 214 9.61 7.13 9.05
N THR A 215 8.54 7.92 9.07
CA THR A 215 8.27 8.89 10.15
C THR A 215 7.76 8.27 11.44
N THR A 216 7.40 6.97 11.42
CA THR A 216 6.90 6.25 12.60
C THR A 216 7.91 5.25 13.18
N LEU A 217 8.91 4.84 12.38
CA LEU A 217 9.98 4.00 12.88
C LEU A 217 10.91 4.78 13.82
N PRO A 218 11.23 4.25 15.01
CA PRO A 218 12.20 4.87 15.90
C PRO A 218 13.58 4.88 15.24
N ASP A 219 14.29 6.00 15.36
CA ASP A 219 15.63 6.19 14.83
C ASP A 219 16.59 5.17 15.49
N PRO A 220 17.20 4.23 14.74
CA PRO A 220 18.13 3.26 15.29
C PRO A 220 19.39 3.91 15.88
N ARG A 221 19.64 5.20 15.63
CA ARG A 221 20.78 5.94 16.18
C ARG A 221 20.50 6.66 17.49
N ARG A 222 19.27 6.66 18.00
CA ARG A 222 19.01 7.14 19.36
C ARG A 222 19.40 6.04 20.34
N PRO A 223 20.46 6.21 21.15
CA PRO A 223 20.67 5.33 22.28
C PRO A 223 19.41 5.38 23.12
N THR A 224 18.81 4.21 23.35
CA THR A 224 17.75 4.06 24.33
C THR A 224 18.37 4.35 25.67
N THR A 225 18.26 5.59 26.14
CA THR A 225 18.44 5.91 27.55
C THR A 225 17.30 5.20 28.27
N ALA A 226 17.55 3.94 28.63
CA ALA A 226 16.74 3.22 29.58
C ALA A 226 16.82 3.98 30.92
N PRO A 227 15.68 4.23 31.59
CA PRO A 227 15.67 4.80 32.93
C PRO A 227 16.29 3.85 33.97
#